data_AF-A0A1Q9D2I6-F1
#
_entry.id   AF-A0A1Q9D2I6-F1
#
_cell.length_a   1.000
_cell.length_b   1.000
_cell.length_c   1.000
_cell.angle_alpha   90.00
_cell.angle_beta   90.00
_cell.angle_gamma   90.00
#
_symmetry.space_group_name_H-M   'P 1'
#
loop_
_entity.id
_entity.type
_entity.pdbx_description
1 polymer ?
#
loop_
_entity_poly.entity_id
_entity_poly.type
_entity_poly.pdbx_seq_one_letter_code
_entity_poly.pdbx_strand_id
1 'polypeptide(L)'
;MASVPQRLRRLPHAARGRRGLCACAAHSQRVRRIYGSRGDALPGFSLPLDEARDWPGEYPLQLCRHAFGIDLGVSGAVFRRQMFDAVEEHLTARPHGPADHAEWIRTGRSNDNPPEFVALAIPPRTAFFVHQHPGIELVFLLRGSMSEVRLEDPPHVHRDCKEAKAPFDLRNPEYRFARRTFHAGTEGRWLANEVGSIHQTFTEDEECLMIAVWPGRYVIFSEEQLPENVFTPVNHSIEKEDRGTFFADE
;
A
#
# COMPACT_ATOMS: atom_id res chain seq x y z
N MET A 1 55.03 -38.44 -29.08
CA MET A 1 54.28 -38.38 -27.82
C MET A 1 54.84 -37.25 -26.97
N ALA A 2 53.96 -36.31 -26.62
CA ALA A 2 54.06 -35.24 -25.61
C ALA A 2 55.33 -34.36 -25.56
N SER A 3 55.24 -33.20 -26.21
CA SER A 3 56.00 -31.98 -25.86
C SER A 3 55.05 -30.98 -25.21
N VAL A 4 55.39 -30.49 -24.02
CA VAL A 4 54.74 -29.32 -23.40
C VAL A 4 55.84 -28.43 -22.80
N PRO A 5 56.05 -27.21 -23.31
CA PRO A 5 56.75 -26.17 -22.60
C PRO A 5 55.78 -25.16 -21.96
N GLN A 6 56.29 -24.59 -20.87
CA GLN A 6 55.74 -23.53 -20.04
C GLN A 6 55.16 -22.34 -20.82
N ARG A 7 54.05 -21.79 -20.32
CA ARG A 7 53.91 -20.39 -19.84
C ARG A 7 52.42 -20.05 -19.69
N LEU A 8 51.96 -19.88 -18.45
CA LEU A 8 50.89 -18.93 -18.19
C LEU A 8 51.24 -18.12 -16.93
N ARG A 9 51.19 -16.81 -17.13
CA ARG A 9 51.56 -15.76 -16.19
C ARG A 9 50.66 -15.81 -14.95
N ARG A 10 51.25 -15.52 -13.81
CA ARG A 10 50.54 -15.13 -12.58
C ARG A 10 49.72 -13.88 -12.85
N LEU A 11 48.42 -13.93 -12.55
CA LEU A 11 47.61 -12.75 -12.27
C LEU A 11 47.47 -12.61 -10.74
N PRO A 12 47.53 -11.38 -10.20
CA PRO A 12 47.64 -11.14 -8.77
C PRO A 12 46.33 -11.43 -8.03
N HIS A 13 46.50 -11.82 -6.77
CA HIS A 13 45.46 -11.89 -5.75
C HIS A 13 44.59 -10.62 -5.75
N ALA A 14 43.33 -10.74 -6.16
CA ALA A 14 42.30 -9.79 -5.79
C ALA A 14 41.67 -10.24 -4.47
N ALA A 15 41.74 -9.34 -3.50
CA ALA A 15 41.31 -9.53 -2.12
C ALA A 15 39.84 -9.96 -2.02
N ARG A 16 39.58 -10.97 -1.19
CA ARG A 16 38.26 -11.27 -0.66
C ARG A 16 37.81 -10.13 0.25
N GLY A 17 37.19 -9.11 -0.33
CA GLY A 17 36.46 -8.09 0.40
C GLY A 17 35.07 -8.60 0.75
N ARG A 18 34.86 -9.01 2.00
CA ARG A 18 33.52 -9.13 2.58
C ARG A 18 32.86 -7.75 2.53
N ARG A 19 31.92 -7.55 1.62
CA ARG A 19 30.89 -6.51 1.74
C ARG A 19 29.55 -7.22 1.94
N GLY A 20 29.38 -7.76 3.14
CA GLY A 20 28.06 -8.13 3.63
C GLY A 20 27.37 -6.89 4.17
N LEU A 21 26.11 -6.71 3.78
CA LEU A 21 25.04 -6.20 4.65
C LEU A 21 25.37 -4.90 5.40
N CYS A 22 25.46 -3.77 4.70
CA CYS A 22 25.44 -2.47 5.39
C CYS A 22 24.93 -1.31 4.50
N ALA A 23 23.85 -1.54 3.74
CA ALA A 23 23.13 -0.48 3.03
C ALA A 23 21.63 -0.39 3.38
N CYS A 24 21.01 -1.45 3.96
CA CYS A 24 19.61 -1.41 4.38
C CYS A 24 19.35 -0.58 5.65
N ALA A 25 20.36 -0.34 6.49
CA ALA A 25 20.15 0.35 7.77
C ALA A 25 19.91 1.87 7.62
N ALA A 26 20.54 2.52 6.62
CA ALA A 26 20.44 3.97 6.46
C ALA A 26 19.17 4.42 5.70
N HIS A 27 18.55 3.54 4.91
CA HIS A 27 17.32 3.84 4.18
C HIS A 27 16.03 3.51 4.96
N SER A 28 16.15 2.74 6.04
CA SER A 28 15.04 2.35 6.92
C SER A 28 14.54 3.46 7.87
N GLN A 29 15.18 4.62 7.91
CA GLN A 29 14.85 5.72 8.84
C GLN A 29 13.66 6.60 8.41
N ARG A 30 13.00 6.28 7.28
CA ARG A 30 11.88 7.08 6.75
C ARG A 30 10.49 6.50 6.95
N VAL A 31 10.33 5.48 7.80
CA VAL A 31 9.00 5.09 8.29
C VAL A 31 8.79 5.70 9.67
N ARG A 32 8.47 7.00 9.69
CA ARG A 32 8.01 7.66 10.91
C ARG A 32 6.55 7.29 11.14
N ARG A 33 6.26 6.92 12.40
CA ARG A 33 4.97 7.00 13.10
C ARG A 33 3.83 7.65 12.29
N ILE A 34 3.03 6.86 11.57
CA ILE A 34 1.73 7.36 11.06
C ILE A 34 0.58 6.95 12.00
N TYR A 35 0.79 6.03 12.95
CA TYR A 35 -0.27 5.59 13.86
C TYR A 35 0.22 5.54 15.31
N GLY A 36 -0.26 6.50 16.11
CA GLY A 36 0.23 6.82 17.45
C GLY A 36 -0.06 5.78 18.54
N SER A 37 0.98 5.55 19.32
CA SER A 37 1.11 4.86 20.62
C SER A 37 -0.11 4.79 21.55
N ARG A 38 -0.67 3.59 21.67
CA ARG A 38 -0.83 2.91 22.96
C ARG A 38 -0.30 1.48 22.84
N GLY A 39 0.74 1.17 23.59
CA GLY A 39 1.08 -0.21 23.99
C GLY A 39 1.73 -1.11 22.95
N ASP A 40 1.08 -1.38 21.81
CA ASP A 40 1.39 -2.61 21.03
C ASP A 40 1.31 -2.45 19.49
N ALA A 41 1.22 -1.22 18.97
CA ALA A 41 1.24 -1.01 17.51
C ALA A 41 2.65 -1.29 16.94
N LEU A 42 2.77 -2.38 16.18
CA LEU A 42 4.00 -2.78 15.49
C LEU A 42 4.43 -1.70 14.48
N PRO A 43 5.74 -1.46 14.29
CA PRO A 43 6.23 -0.48 13.34
C PRO A 43 5.81 -0.85 11.91
N GLY A 44 5.25 0.12 11.18
CA GLY A 44 5.11 0.02 9.73
C GLY A 44 6.49 -0.06 9.08
N PHE A 45 6.60 -0.81 7.98
CA PHE A 45 7.78 -0.88 7.14
C PHE A 45 7.39 -0.45 5.71
N SER A 46 8.13 0.46 5.10
CA SER A 46 8.02 0.88 3.68
C SER A 46 9.41 0.89 3.04
N LEU A 47 9.49 0.49 1.78
CA LEU A 47 10.67 0.64 0.92
C LEU A 47 10.22 1.14 -0.47
N PRO A 48 10.84 2.21 -1.00
CA PRO A 48 10.59 2.68 -2.37
C PRO A 48 11.06 1.67 -3.42
N LEU A 49 10.39 1.65 -4.57
CA LEU A 49 10.40 0.53 -5.53
C LEU A 49 11.06 0.87 -6.88
N ASP A 50 12.14 1.63 -6.84
CA ASP A 50 12.69 2.27 -8.03
C ASP A 50 13.51 1.34 -8.97
N GLU A 51 13.64 0.03 -8.70
CA GLU A 51 14.52 -0.87 -9.49
C GLU A 51 14.01 -2.30 -9.78
N ALA A 52 12.70 -2.58 -9.73
CA ALA A 52 12.23 -3.97 -9.77
C ALA A 52 11.89 -4.50 -11.19
N ARG A 53 12.87 -5.06 -11.91
CA ARG A 53 12.60 -6.05 -13.00
C ARG A 53 11.83 -7.28 -12.50
N ASP A 54 11.87 -7.52 -11.19
CA ASP A 54 11.21 -8.62 -10.48
C ASP A 54 9.97 -8.16 -9.68
N TRP A 55 9.33 -7.05 -10.03
CA TRP A 55 8.14 -6.55 -9.32
C TRP A 55 6.94 -7.51 -9.42
N PRO A 56 6.27 -7.89 -8.31
CA PRO A 56 6.61 -7.68 -6.90
C PRO A 56 7.48 -8.81 -6.28
N GLY A 57 7.77 -9.89 -7.02
CA GLY A 57 8.77 -10.89 -6.63
C GLY A 57 8.50 -11.52 -5.27
N GLU A 58 9.56 -11.85 -4.53
CA GLU A 58 9.49 -12.42 -3.17
C GLU A 58 9.27 -11.35 -2.07
N TYR A 59 9.32 -10.06 -2.42
CA TYR A 59 9.41 -8.99 -1.43
C TYR A 59 8.20 -8.88 -0.50
N PRO A 60 6.94 -8.92 -0.97
CA PRO A 60 5.76 -8.91 -0.09
C PRO A 60 5.73 -10.09 0.87
N LEU A 61 6.24 -11.25 0.44
CA LEU A 61 6.31 -12.45 1.25
C LEU A 61 7.36 -12.31 2.35
N GLN A 62 8.51 -11.72 2.02
CA GLN A 62 9.52 -11.36 3.02
C GLN A 62 8.97 -10.35 4.02
N LEU A 63 8.23 -9.34 3.55
CA LEU A 63 7.58 -8.36 4.40
C LEU A 63 6.58 -9.02 5.36
N CYS A 64 5.73 -9.95 4.91
CA CYS A 64 4.84 -10.75 5.77
C CYS A 64 5.62 -11.48 6.88
N ARG A 65 6.69 -12.18 6.50
CA ARG A 65 7.51 -12.97 7.42
C ARG A 65 8.23 -12.08 8.43
N HIS A 66 8.79 -10.96 8.00
CA HIS A 66 9.55 -10.07 8.86
C HIS A 66 8.66 -9.22 9.77
N ALA A 67 7.56 -8.66 9.25
CA ALA A 67 6.69 -7.79 10.02
C ALA A 67 5.78 -8.57 10.98
N PHE A 68 5.29 -9.74 10.57
CA PHE A 68 4.25 -10.48 11.29
C PHE A 68 4.61 -11.91 11.65
N GLY A 69 5.76 -12.43 11.21
CA GLY A 69 6.09 -13.86 11.38
C GLY A 69 5.17 -14.78 10.55
N ILE A 70 4.50 -14.26 9.52
CA ILE A 70 3.55 -15.01 8.70
C ILE A 70 4.24 -15.50 7.43
N ASP A 71 4.22 -16.81 7.21
CA ASP A 71 4.56 -17.41 5.92
C ASP A 71 3.28 -17.78 5.15
N LEU A 72 3.10 -17.20 3.97
CA LEU A 72 1.92 -17.45 3.14
C LEU A 72 1.97 -18.80 2.42
N GLY A 73 3.11 -19.50 2.43
CA GLY A 73 3.25 -20.81 1.80
C GLY A 73 3.11 -20.80 0.27
N VAL A 74 3.24 -19.63 -0.36
CA VAL A 74 3.22 -19.43 -1.81
C VAL A 74 4.56 -18.88 -2.29
N SER A 75 4.89 -19.06 -3.56
CA SER A 75 6.03 -18.39 -4.17
C SER A 75 5.68 -16.94 -4.55
N GLY A 76 6.70 -16.10 -4.70
CA GLY A 76 6.55 -14.72 -5.14
C GLY A 76 5.86 -14.61 -6.50
N ALA A 77 6.11 -15.56 -7.40
CA ALA A 77 5.43 -15.63 -8.70
C ALA A 77 3.91 -15.89 -8.58
N VAL A 78 3.50 -16.76 -7.64
CA VAL A 78 2.08 -17.02 -7.37
C VAL A 78 1.43 -15.81 -6.72
N PHE A 79 2.08 -15.19 -5.72
CA PHE A 79 1.56 -13.98 -5.08
C PHE A 79 1.41 -12.83 -6.07
N ARG A 80 2.42 -12.61 -6.91
CA ARG A 80 2.40 -11.65 -8.02
C ARG A 80 1.18 -11.84 -8.91
N ARG A 81 0.93 -13.08 -9.34
CA ARG A 81 -0.21 -13.37 -10.21
C ARG A 81 -1.53 -13.05 -9.50
N GLN A 82 -1.71 -13.50 -8.26
CA GLN A 82 -2.91 -13.19 -7.47
C GLN A 82 -3.14 -11.69 -7.31
N MET A 83 -2.06 -10.93 -7.12
CA MET A 83 -2.10 -9.47 -7.04
C MET A 83 -2.62 -8.86 -8.35
N PHE A 84 -2.10 -9.29 -9.49
CA PHE A 84 -2.55 -8.79 -10.80
C PHE A 84 -3.97 -9.23 -11.15
N ASP A 85 -4.33 -10.49 -10.87
CA ASP A 85 -5.68 -11.01 -11.08
C ASP A 85 -6.70 -10.17 -10.26
N ALA A 86 -6.36 -9.82 -9.01
CA ALA A 86 -7.20 -8.97 -8.17
C ALA A 86 -7.37 -7.55 -8.74
N VAL A 87 -6.29 -6.94 -9.24
CA VAL A 87 -6.36 -5.61 -9.89
C VAL A 87 -7.23 -5.69 -11.15
N GLU A 88 -7.02 -6.71 -11.99
CA GLU A 88 -7.80 -6.91 -13.22
C GLU A 88 -9.29 -7.08 -12.91
N GLU A 89 -9.64 -7.97 -11.98
CA GLU A 89 -11.02 -8.23 -11.56
C GLU A 89 -11.73 -6.96 -11.05
N HIS A 90 -11.04 -6.18 -10.22
CA HIS A 90 -11.66 -5.02 -9.57
C HIS A 90 -11.69 -3.77 -10.44
N LEU A 91 -10.64 -3.51 -11.23
CA LEU A 91 -10.51 -2.28 -11.99
C LEU A 91 -11.15 -2.36 -13.39
N THR A 92 -11.17 -3.52 -14.04
CA THR A 92 -11.73 -3.60 -15.41
C THR A 92 -13.24 -3.41 -15.46
N ALA A 93 -13.94 -3.68 -14.36
CA ALA A 93 -15.38 -3.48 -14.24
C ALA A 93 -15.80 -2.01 -14.04
N ARG A 94 -14.84 -1.07 -13.93
CA ARG A 94 -15.08 0.30 -13.51
C ARG A 94 -14.88 1.30 -14.65
N PRO A 95 -15.60 2.45 -14.68
CA PRO A 95 -15.55 3.38 -15.82
C PRO A 95 -14.15 3.93 -16.16
N HIS A 96 -13.29 4.11 -15.15
CA HIS A 96 -11.95 4.67 -15.31
C HIS A 96 -10.83 3.66 -15.09
N GLY A 97 -11.15 2.52 -14.47
CA GLY A 97 -10.18 1.49 -14.13
C GLY A 97 -9.40 0.92 -15.32
N PRO A 98 -9.91 0.78 -16.56
CA PRO A 98 -9.14 0.23 -17.67
C PRO A 98 -7.86 1.01 -18.01
N ALA A 99 -7.89 2.35 -17.96
CA ALA A 99 -6.72 3.16 -18.30
C ALA A 99 -5.64 3.09 -17.21
N ASP A 100 -6.05 3.18 -15.93
CA ASP A 100 -5.14 3.11 -14.79
C ASP A 100 -4.59 1.68 -14.61
N HIS A 101 -5.43 0.66 -14.86
CA HIS A 101 -5.01 -0.73 -14.93
C HIS A 101 -3.96 -0.93 -16.04
N ALA A 102 -4.20 -0.42 -17.25
CA ALA A 102 -3.25 -0.55 -18.34
C ALA A 102 -1.90 0.12 -18.03
N GLU A 103 -1.90 1.27 -17.36
CA GLU A 103 -0.68 1.91 -16.87
C GLU A 103 0.03 1.03 -15.84
N TRP A 104 -0.70 0.54 -14.84
CA TRP A 104 -0.16 -0.31 -13.78
C TRP A 104 0.47 -1.59 -14.32
N ILE A 105 -0.19 -2.28 -15.25
CA ILE A 105 0.36 -3.49 -15.89
C ILE A 105 1.62 -3.15 -16.69
N ARG A 106 1.60 -2.06 -17.45
CA ARG A 106 2.71 -1.68 -18.35
C ARG A 106 3.94 -1.18 -17.61
N THR A 107 3.74 -0.44 -16.53
CA THR A 107 4.80 0.35 -15.89
C THR A 107 5.06 -0.01 -14.44
N GLY A 108 4.12 -0.71 -13.79
CA GLY A 108 4.10 -0.89 -12.34
C GLY A 108 3.80 0.40 -11.57
N ARG A 109 3.36 1.48 -12.22
CA ARG A 109 3.05 2.78 -11.63
C ARG A 109 1.55 3.04 -11.67
N SER A 110 1.09 3.92 -10.78
CA SER A 110 -0.24 4.51 -10.90
C SER A 110 -0.12 6.02 -10.92
N ASN A 111 -0.62 6.62 -12.00
CA ASN A 111 -0.61 8.06 -12.18
C ASN A 111 0.81 8.62 -12.03
N ASP A 112 1.76 8.00 -12.74
CA ASP A 112 3.21 8.25 -12.72
C ASP A 112 3.94 8.03 -11.38
N ASN A 113 3.23 7.73 -10.30
CA ASN A 113 3.83 7.48 -8.99
C ASN A 113 4.24 6.01 -8.85
N PRO A 114 5.46 5.72 -8.35
CA PRO A 114 5.82 4.36 -7.98
C PRO A 114 4.98 3.94 -6.76
N PRO A 115 4.45 2.72 -6.72
CA PRO A 115 3.82 2.21 -5.51
C PRO A 115 4.87 1.98 -4.42
N GLU A 116 4.39 1.87 -3.19
CA GLU A 116 5.10 1.44 -2.00
C GLU A 116 4.34 0.26 -1.37
N PHE A 117 5.08 -0.69 -0.80
CA PHE A 117 4.48 -1.70 0.07
C PHE A 117 4.52 -1.22 1.51
N VAL A 118 3.40 -1.37 2.21
CA VAL A 118 3.32 -1.16 3.65
C VAL A 118 2.68 -2.36 4.32
N ALA A 119 3.25 -2.77 5.44
CA ALA A 119 2.64 -3.75 6.35
C ALA A 119 1.97 -3.02 7.51
N LEU A 120 0.70 -3.32 7.77
CA LEU A 120 -0.11 -2.66 8.79
C LEU A 120 -0.77 -3.69 9.72
N ALA A 121 -0.65 -3.44 11.03
CA ALA A 121 -1.43 -4.10 12.07
C ALA A 121 -2.43 -3.07 12.63
N ILE A 122 -3.72 -3.29 12.38
CA ILE A 122 -4.79 -2.36 12.74
C ILE A 122 -5.56 -2.98 13.91
N PRO A 123 -5.57 -2.35 15.09
CA PRO A 123 -6.33 -2.84 16.24
C PRO A 123 -7.83 -2.90 15.95
N PRO A 124 -8.64 -3.63 16.74
CA PRO A 124 -10.09 -3.54 16.66
C PRO A 124 -10.60 -2.10 16.85
N ARG A 125 -11.77 -1.80 16.30
CA ARG A 125 -12.51 -0.52 16.46
C ARG A 125 -11.69 0.71 16.07
N THR A 126 -10.89 0.54 15.03
CA THR A 126 -10.01 1.57 14.49
C THR A 126 -10.52 1.97 13.12
N ALA A 127 -10.77 3.26 12.92
CA ALA A 127 -11.19 3.79 11.64
C ALA A 127 -10.13 4.75 11.10
N PHE A 128 -9.86 4.65 9.80
CA PHE A 128 -9.09 5.64 9.07
C PHE A 128 -9.97 6.85 8.74
N PHE A 129 -9.35 7.96 8.37
CA PHE A 129 -10.09 9.11 7.85
C PHE A 129 -10.80 8.75 6.55
N VAL A 130 -11.90 9.43 6.24
CA VAL A 130 -12.44 9.42 4.89
C VAL A 130 -11.42 10.09 3.99
N HIS A 131 -10.99 9.38 2.95
CA HIS A 131 -9.95 9.87 2.07
C HIS A 131 -10.17 9.43 0.63
N GLN A 132 -9.40 10.06 -0.24
CA GLN A 132 -9.34 9.76 -1.67
C GLN A 132 -7.93 9.43 -2.10
N HIS A 133 -7.79 8.40 -2.93
CA HIS A 133 -6.49 8.01 -3.49
C HIS A 133 -6.25 8.64 -4.86
N PRO A 134 -5.09 9.29 -5.09
CA PRO A 134 -4.69 9.81 -6.40
C PRO A 134 -4.05 8.75 -7.30
N GLY A 135 -3.89 7.52 -6.80
CA GLY A 135 -3.40 6.37 -7.52
C GLY A 135 -4.13 5.10 -7.06
N ILE A 136 -3.80 3.97 -7.66
CA ILE A 136 -4.31 2.67 -7.28
C ILE A 136 -3.73 2.30 -5.91
N GLU A 137 -4.62 1.89 -5.00
CA GLU A 137 -4.23 1.17 -3.79
C GLU A 137 -4.76 -0.26 -3.88
N LEU A 138 -3.93 -1.22 -3.47
CA LEU A 138 -4.30 -2.62 -3.38
C LEU A 138 -3.97 -3.13 -1.99
N VAL A 139 -4.96 -3.69 -1.29
CA VAL A 139 -4.81 -4.22 0.05
C VAL A 139 -5.00 -5.74 0.05
N PHE A 140 -4.14 -6.44 0.76
CA PHE A 140 -4.18 -7.88 0.97
C PHE A 140 -4.32 -8.19 2.46
N LEU A 141 -5.43 -8.83 2.84
CA LEU A 141 -5.68 -9.22 4.23
C LEU A 141 -4.97 -10.52 4.58
N LEU A 142 -4.07 -10.44 5.57
CA LEU A 142 -3.31 -11.56 6.12
C LEU A 142 -4.07 -12.25 7.26
N ARG A 143 -4.77 -11.47 8.10
CA ARG A 143 -5.54 -11.95 9.25
C ARG A 143 -6.68 -10.97 9.56
N GLY A 144 -7.79 -11.51 10.08
CA GLY A 144 -8.93 -10.74 10.56
C GLY A 144 -9.83 -10.22 9.44
N SER A 145 -10.48 -9.09 9.67
CA SER A 145 -11.34 -8.43 8.70
C SER A 145 -11.20 -6.92 8.68
N MET A 146 -11.61 -6.35 7.56
CA MET A 146 -11.72 -4.91 7.39
C MET A 146 -13.05 -4.59 6.72
N SER A 147 -13.76 -3.63 7.30
CA SER A 147 -14.96 -3.06 6.71
C SER A 147 -14.62 -1.78 5.98
N GLU A 148 -15.39 -1.48 4.94
CA GLU A 148 -15.27 -0.28 4.12
C GLU A 148 -16.65 0.33 3.92
N VAL A 149 -16.70 1.66 3.94
CA VAL A 149 -17.79 2.45 3.34
C VAL A 149 -17.22 3.24 2.16
N ARG A 150 -17.76 3.06 0.97
CA ARG A 150 -17.25 3.62 -0.29
C ARG A 150 -18.33 4.36 -1.06
N LEU A 151 -17.98 5.48 -1.68
CA LEU A 151 -18.82 6.18 -2.65
C LEU A 151 -18.92 5.38 -3.95
N GLU A 152 -20.14 5.02 -4.38
CA GLU A 152 -20.36 4.12 -5.53
C GLU A 152 -19.97 4.74 -6.88
N ASP A 153 -20.28 6.03 -7.05
CA ASP A 153 -20.04 6.81 -8.27
C ASP A 153 -19.33 8.12 -7.92
N PRO A 154 -18.01 8.06 -7.65
CA PRO A 154 -17.27 9.25 -7.25
C PRO A 154 -17.25 10.29 -8.38
N PRO A 155 -17.37 11.60 -8.06
CA PRO A 155 -17.17 12.63 -9.06
C PRO A 155 -15.78 12.47 -9.69
N HIS A 156 -15.66 12.77 -10.99
CA HIS A 156 -14.37 12.64 -11.67
C HIS A 156 -13.30 13.47 -10.96
N VAL A 157 -12.16 12.83 -10.66
CA VAL A 157 -11.12 13.44 -9.85
C VAL A 157 -9.89 13.74 -10.67
N HIS A 158 -9.32 14.91 -10.37
CA HIS A 158 -8.04 15.36 -10.87
C HIS A 158 -6.97 14.34 -10.52
N ARG A 159 -6.39 13.72 -11.55
CA ARG A 159 -5.12 12.98 -11.46
C ARG A 159 -4.04 13.79 -10.73
N ASP A 160 -4.10 15.11 -10.80
CA ASP A 160 -3.21 16.03 -10.08
C ASP A 160 -3.73 16.41 -8.68
N CYS A 161 -3.97 15.43 -7.80
CA CYS A 161 -4.19 15.73 -6.36
C CYS A 161 -2.87 16.20 -5.70
N LYS A 162 -2.38 17.36 -6.13
CA LYS A 162 -1.36 18.14 -5.42
C LYS A 162 -1.98 18.99 -4.31
N GLU A 163 -3.30 19.11 -4.31
CA GLU A 163 -4.04 19.88 -3.31
C GLU A 163 -4.18 19.11 -2.01
N ALA A 164 -3.93 19.80 -0.89
CA ALA A 164 -4.01 19.23 0.45
C ALA A 164 -5.46 18.98 0.95
N LYS A 165 -6.48 19.40 0.18
CA LYS A 165 -7.90 19.32 0.56
C LYS A 165 -8.72 18.73 -0.57
N ALA A 166 -9.74 17.96 -0.18
CA ALA A 166 -10.64 17.35 -1.15
C ALA A 166 -11.52 18.42 -1.83
N PRO A 167 -11.70 18.36 -3.16
CA PRO A 167 -12.37 19.44 -3.90
C PRO A 167 -13.90 19.40 -3.88
N PHE A 168 -14.52 18.42 -3.22
CA PHE A 168 -15.98 18.25 -3.19
C PHE A 168 -16.51 17.98 -1.78
N ASP A 169 -17.81 18.26 -1.63
CA ASP A 169 -18.58 18.07 -0.40
C ASP A 169 -19.37 16.76 -0.49
N LEU A 170 -19.06 15.80 0.38
CA LEU A 170 -19.70 14.48 0.39
C LEU A 170 -21.09 14.50 1.02
N ARG A 171 -21.57 15.66 1.51
CA ARG A 171 -22.94 15.83 2.02
C ARG A 171 -23.99 15.92 0.91
N ASN A 172 -23.60 15.90 -0.37
CA ASN A 172 -24.55 15.90 -1.47
C ASN A 172 -25.50 14.68 -1.34
N PRO A 173 -26.83 14.90 -1.20
CA PRO A 173 -27.79 13.82 -0.99
C PRO A 173 -27.96 12.90 -2.22
N GLU A 174 -27.39 13.25 -3.37
CA GLU A 174 -27.37 12.39 -4.56
C GLU A 174 -26.30 11.29 -4.46
N TYR A 175 -25.27 11.48 -3.64
CA TYR A 175 -24.24 10.48 -3.43
C TYR A 175 -24.78 9.24 -2.71
N ARG A 176 -24.25 8.09 -3.11
CA ARG A 176 -24.62 6.77 -2.58
C ARG A 176 -23.38 6.07 -2.06
N PHE A 177 -23.50 5.49 -0.87
CA PHE A 177 -22.41 4.82 -0.20
C PHE A 177 -22.75 3.35 -0.02
N ALA A 178 -21.83 2.49 -0.42
CA ALA A 178 -21.91 1.05 -0.21
C ALA A 178 -20.99 0.65 0.94
N ARG A 179 -21.50 -0.23 1.81
CA ARG A 179 -20.70 -0.89 2.85
C ARG A 179 -20.30 -2.29 2.39
N ARG A 180 -19.05 -2.66 2.63
CA ARG A 180 -18.51 -4.00 2.36
C ARG A 180 -17.61 -4.44 3.49
N THR A 181 -17.49 -5.75 3.69
CA THR A 181 -16.57 -6.33 4.67
C THR A 181 -15.77 -7.42 3.99
N PHE A 182 -14.47 -7.40 4.24
CA PHE A 182 -13.47 -8.25 3.62
C PHE A 182 -12.82 -9.09 4.72
N HIS A 183 -12.60 -10.37 4.45
CA HIS A 183 -12.06 -11.31 5.43
C HIS A 183 -10.80 -11.99 4.89
N ALA A 184 -9.78 -12.09 5.73
CA ALA A 184 -8.60 -12.88 5.43
C ALA A 184 -8.97 -14.35 5.18
N GLY A 185 -8.19 -15.02 4.30
CA GLY A 185 -8.39 -16.44 3.98
C GLY A 185 -9.60 -16.75 3.08
N THR A 186 -10.35 -15.75 2.63
CA THR A 186 -11.43 -15.90 1.65
C THR A 186 -10.97 -15.47 0.24
N GLU A 187 -11.79 -15.76 -0.78
CA GLU A 187 -11.57 -15.21 -2.13
C GLU A 187 -11.61 -13.68 -2.14
N GLY A 188 -12.39 -13.06 -1.23
CA GLY A 188 -12.49 -11.61 -1.04
C GLY A 188 -11.43 -11.00 -0.10
N ARG A 189 -10.23 -11.59 0.02
CA ARG A 189 -9.16 -11.05 0.86
C ARG A 189 -8.36 -9.90 0.21
N TRP A 190 -8.60 -9.64 -1.06
CA TRP A 190 -8.05 -8.49 -1.79
C TRP A 190 -9.07 -7.36 -1.83
N LEU A 191 -8.59 -6.15 -1.62
CA LEU A 191 -9.34 -4.92 -1.86
C LEU A 191 -8.55 -4.10 -2.86
N ALA A 192 -9.20 -3.63 -3.92
CA ALA A 192 -8.57 -2.69 -4.85
C ALA A 192 -9.35 -1.37 -4.87
N ASN A 193 -8.58 -0.31 -4.75
CA ASN A 193 -9.00 1.07 -4.79
C ASN A 193 -8.53 1.67 -6.10
N GLU A 194 -9.48 2.06 -6.94
CA GLU A 194 -9.18 2.77 -8.18
C GLU A 194 -8.77 4.21 -7.91
N VAL A 195 -8.15 4.84 -8.92
CA VAL A 195 -7.82 6.26 -8.88
C VAL A 195 -9.09 7.08 -8.66
N GLY A 196 -9.06 7.98 -7.69
CA GLY A 196 -10.20 8.82 -7.33
C GLY A 196 -11.24 8.12 -6.45
N SER A 197 -11.04 6.85 -6.07
CA SER A 197 -11.94 6.21 -5.10
C SER A 197 -11.98 7.00 -3.79
N ILE A 198 -13.19 7.16 -3.23
CA ILE A 198 -13.43 7.81 -1.94
C ILE A 198 -14.04 6.78 -1.01
N HIS A 199 -13.37 6.54 0.11
CA HIS A 199 -13.83 5.56 1.07
C HIS A 199 -13.32 5.85 2.48
N GLN A 200 -13.88 5.09 3.42
CA GLN A 200 -13.36 4.92 4.76
C GLN A 200 -13.22 3.44 5.03
N THR A 201 -12.02 3.02 5.46
CA THR A 201 -11.78 1.68 5.97
C THR A 201 -11.71 1.69 7.50
N PHE A 202 -12.17 0.61 8.12
CA PHE A 202 -12.15 0.45 9.57
C PHE A 202 -12.23 -1.02 9.97
N THR A 203 -11.74 -1.30 11.18
CA THR A 203 -11.93 -2.58 11.86
C THR A 203 -13.11 -2.50 12.81
N GLU A 204 -13.83 -3.61 12.95
CA GLU A 204 -14.95 -3.73 13.90
C GLU A 204 -14.44 -4.37 15.20
N ASP A 205 -14.85 -5.59 15.53
CA ASP A 205 -14.48 -6.24 16.79
C ASP A 205 -13.16 -7.04 16.72
N GLU A 206 -12.65 -7.31 15.53
CA GLU A 206 -11.38 -8.00 15.32
C GLU A 206 -10.28 -7.07 14.79
N GLU A 207 -9.03 -7.42 15.09
CA GLU A 207 -7.87 -6.75 14.50
C GLU A 207 -7.71 -7.15 13.04
N CYS A 208 -6.95 -6.36 12.28
CA CYS A 208 -6.63 -6.65 10.89
C CYS A 208 -5.11 -6.58 10.68
N LEU A 209 -4.53 -7.64 10.10
CA LEU A 209 -3.18 -7.60 9.56
C LEU A 209 -3.27 -7.54 8.04
N MET A 210 -2.55 -6.60 7.43
CA MET A 210 -2.60 -6.43 5.98
C MET A 210 -1.26 -5.98 5.39
N ILE A 211 -1.14 -6.21 4.09
CA ILE A 211 -0.19 -5.52 3.21
C ILE A 211 -0.99 -4.59 2.30
N ALA A 212 -0.59 -3.33 2.19
CA ALA A 212 -1.09 -2.43 1.17
C ALA A 212 0.01 -2.09 0.16
N VAL A 213 -0.39 -1.92 -1.10
CA VAL A 213 0.42 -1.48 -2.24
C VAL A 213 -0.20 -0.19 -2.73
N TRP A 214 0.46 0.94 -2.54
CA TRP A 214 -0.16 2.25 -2.76
C TRP A 214 0.89 3.33 -3.01
N PRO A 215 0.56 4.45 -3.66
CA PRO A 215 1.55 5.48 -4.03
C PRO A 215 2.01 6.37 -2.84
N GLY A 216 1.64 6.03 -1.60
CA GLY A 216 2.03 6.79 -0.41
C GLY A 216 1.33 8.16 -0.26
N ARG A 217 0.24 8.40 -0.98
CA ARG A 217 -0.48 9.68 -0.99
C ARG A 217 -1.99 9.46 -0.96
N TYR A 218 -2.69 10.34 -0.24
CA TYR A 218 -4.15 10.46 -0.23
C TYR A 218 -4.56 11.90 0.07
N VAL A 219 -5.83 12.21 -0.15
CA VAL A 219 -6.46 13.48 0.25
C VAL A 219 -7.53 13.18 1.30
N ILE A 220 -7.43 13.80 2.48
CA ILE A 220 -8.40 13.63 3.57
C ILE A 220 -9.57 14.63 3.40
N PHE A 221 -10.78 14.17 3.71
CA PHE A 221 -11.97 15.01 3.84
C PHE A 221 -12.09 15.55 5.26
N SER A 222 -12.43 16.83 5.41
CA SER A 222 -12.75 17.39 6.73
C SER A 222 -14.13 16.91 7.19
N GLU A 223 -14.36 16.92 8.51
CA GLU A 223 -15.66 16.56 9.10
C GLU A 223 -16.82 17.40 8.53
N GLU A 224 -16.57 18.66 8.20
CA GLU A 224 -17.54 19.57 7.59
C GLU A 224 -17.97 19.13 6.18
N GLN A 225 -17.18 18.30 5.50
CA GLN A 225 -17.49 17.76 4.18
C GLN A 225 -18.21 16.41 4.24
N LEU A 226 -18.39 15.81 5.42
CA LEU A 226 -18.91 14.46 5.56
C LEU A 226 -20.42 14.46 5.84
N PRO A 227 -21.18 13.55 5.23
CA PRO A 227 -22.56 13.29 5.62
C PRO A 227 -22.61 12.69 7.03
N GLU A 228 -23.59 13.13 7.81
CA GLU A 228 -23.81 12.59 9.15
C GLU A 228 -24.18 11.10 9.11
N ASN A 229 -23.69 10.32 10.07
CA ASN A 229 -24.05 8.92 10.32
C ASN A 229 -23.76 7.92 9.18
N VAL A 230 -22.99 8.31 8.16
CA VAL A 230 -22.54 7.39 7.10
C VAL A 230 -21.21 6.72 7.47
N PHE A 231 -20.30 7.52 8.02
CA PHE A 231 -18.94 7.11 8.33
C PHE A 231 -18.79 6.77 9.81
N THR A 232 -17.91 5.82 10.10
CA THR A 232 -17.55 5.46 11.47
C THR A 232 -16.72 6.60 12.06
N PRO A 233 -17.05 7.10 13.26
CA PRO A 233 -16.23 8.11 13.91
C PRO A 233 -14.78 7.65 14.04
N VAL A 234 -13.83 8.52 13.69
CA VAL A 234 -12.42 8.24 13.86
C VAL A 234 -12.13 8.26 15.36
N ASN A 235 -11.81 7.11 15.95
CA ASN A 235 -11.29 7.07 17.31
C ASN A 235 -9.92 7.76 17.31
N HIS A 236 -9.86 8.99 17.83
CA HIS A 236 -8.69 9.88 17.83
C HIS A 236 -7.44 9.35 18.57
N SER A 237 -7.36 8.07 18.94
CA SER A 237 -6.12 7.48 19.45
C SER A 237 -4.99 7.49 18.42
N ILE A 238 -5.30 7.72 17.14
CA ILE A 238 -4.33 7.79 16.05
C ILE A 238 -3.75 9.20 15.82
N GLU A 239 -4.40 10.28 16.26
CA GLU A 239 -3.94 11.65 15.94
C GLU A 239 -3.74 12.55 17.16
N LYS A 240 -2.48 12.89 17.42
CA LYS A 240 -2.09 14.27 17.78
C LYS A 240 -0.60 14.62 17.64
N GLU A 241 0.31 13.69 17.34
CA GLU A 241 1.75 14.01 17.41
C GLU A 241 2.45 14.39 16.10
N ASP A 242 1.87 14.26 14.90
CA ASP A 242 2.58 14.67 13.68
C ASP A 242 1.65 15.31 12.62
N ARG A 243 1.03 16.45 12.97
CA ARG A 243 0.59 17.44 11.96
C ARG A 243 1.78 18.21 11.34
N GLY A 244 2.95 17.60 11.31
CA GLY A 244 4.15 18.14 10.69
C GLY A 244 4.09 17.99 9.18
N THR A 245 3.53 19.00 8.51
CA THR A 245 3.99 19.50 7.20
C THR A 245 4.60 18.47 6.25
N PHE A 246 3.77 17.80 5.43
CA PHE A 246 4.22 17.15 4.19
C PHE A 246 4.32 18.11 2.99
N PHE A 247 4.02 19.40 3.21
CA PHE A 247 4.30 20.48 2.28
C PHE A 247 4.95 21.63 3.05
N ALA A 248 6.28 21.65 3.07
CA ALA A 248 7.07 22.85 3.31
C ALA A 248 8.41 22.71 2.58
N ASP A 249 8.58 23.62 1.62
CA ASP A 249 9.81 24.17 1.06
C ASP A 249 10.65 23.31 0.08
N GLU A 250 10.45 23.57 -1.22
CA GLU A 250 11.59 23.83 -2.12
C GLU A 250 12.15 25.23 -1.86
#